data_AF-A0A2K4KUV0-F1
#
_entry.id   AF-A0A2K4KUV0-F1
#
_cell.length_a   1.000
_cell.length_b   1.000
_cell.length_c   1.000
_cell.angle_alpha   90.00
_cell.angle_beta   90.00
_cell.angle_gamma   90.00
#
_symmetry.space_group_name_H-M   'P 1'
#
loop_
_entity.id
_entity.type
_entity.pdbx_description
1 polymer ?
#
loop_
_entity_poly.entity_id
_entity_poly.type
_entity_poly.pdbx_seq_one_letter_code
_entity_poly.pdbx_strand_id
1 'polypeptide(L)' 'MRNPDEFLRVYADQLEREHGRCLHGRAALLDWLNQLIDRLALLQVPGHAAMDMISSEYLRWQCEALGLDPDDGA' A
#
# COMPACT_ATOMS: atom_id res chain seq x y z
N MET A 1 21.67 11.38 0.45
CA MET A 1 20.72 10.70 -0.48
C MET A 1 19.88 9.80 0.40
N ARG A 2 18.57 10.00 0.49
CA ARG A 2 17.70 9.19 1.37
C ARG A 2 17.65 7.77 0.78
N ASN A 3 17.95 6.74 1.57
CA ASN A 3 17.86 5.36 1.09
C ASN A 3 16.39 5.06 0.73
N PRO A 4 16.08 4.61 -0.49
CA PRO A 4 14.69 4.33 -0.90
C PRO A 4 14.04 3.28 0.01
N ASP A 5 14.82 2.32 0.48
CA ASP A 5 14.41 1.32 1.47
C ASP A 5 13.95 1.91 2.81
N GLU A 6 14.56 3.01 3.26
CA GLU A 6 14.19 3.66 4.52
C GLU A 6 12.84 4.37 4.38
N PHE A 7 12.61 5.03 3.25
CA PHE A 7 11.33 5.65 2.95
C PHE A 7 10.20 4.62 2.91
N LEU A 8 10.40 3.51 2.19
CA LEU A 8 9.40 2.43 2.12
C LEU A 8 9.09 1.85 3.50
N ARG A 9 10.11 1.66 4.35
CA ARG A 9 9.92 1.15 5.72
C ARG A 9 9.13 2.12 6.59
N VAL A 10 9.45 3.41 6.55
CA VAL A 10 8.71 4.42 7.33
C VAL A 10 7.27 4.48 6.84
N TYR A 11 7.05 4.47 5.53
CA TYR A 11 5.72 4.58 4.96
C TYR A 11 4.87 3.32 5.21
N ALA A 12 5.48 2.14 5.11
CA ALA A 12 4.84 0.89 5.50
C ALA A 12 4.47 0.88 7.00
N ASP A 13 5.32 1.44 7.88
CA ASP A 13 5.01 1.54 9.33
C ASP A 13 3.81 2.46 9.56
N GLN A 14 3.76 3.57 8.83
CA GLN A 14 2.64 4.51 8.87
C GLN A 14 1.32 3.87 8.41
N LEU A 15 1.32 3.17 7.27
CA LEU A 15 0.16 2.42 6.78
C LEU A 15 -0.35 1.40 7.79
N GLU A 16 0.56 0.62 8.40
CA GLU A 16 0.17 -0.38 9.40
C GLU A 16 -0.37 0.22 10.70
N ARG A 17 0.07 1.43 11.07
CA ARG A 17 -0.49 2.18 12.21
C ARG A 17 -1.90 2.70 11.93
N GLU A 18 -2.16 3.17 10.72
CA GLU A 18 -3.45 3.76 10.34
C GLU A 18 -4.52 2.70 10.06
N HIS A 19 -4.15 1.62 9.38
CA HIS A 19 -5.09 0.64 8.84
C HIS A 19 -4.94 -0.76 9.42
N GLY A 20 -4.00 -0.96 10.35
CA GLY A 20 -3.68 -2.26 10.93
C GLY A 20 -2.57 -3.00 10.19
N ARG A 21 -2.01 -4.01 10.88
CA ARG A 21 -0.87 -4.80 10.39
C ARG A 21 -1.22 -5.54 9.10
N CYS A 22 -0.27 -5.58 8.18
CA CYS A 22 -0.44 -6.24 6.90
C CYS A 22 -0.57 -7.75 7.06
N LEU A 23 -1.68 -8.29 6.58
CA LEU A 23 -1.99 -9.72 6.63
C LEU A 23 -1.07 -10.58 5.75
N HIS A 24 -0.54 -10.01 4.67
CA HIS A 24 0.43 -10.67 3.79
C HIS A 24 1.86 -10.66 4.33
N GLY A 25 2.09 -9.98 5.45
CA GLY A 25 3.39 -9.84 6.08
C GLY A 25 4.23 -8.69 5.52
N ARG A 26 5.22 -8.29 6.31
CA ARG A 26 6.00 -7.07 6.10
C ARG A 26 6.81 -7.06 4.79
N ALA A 27 7.37 -8.20 4.40
CA ALA A 27 8.17 -8.29 3.17
C ALA A 27 7.30 -8.06 1.93
N ALA A 28 6.10 -8.66 1.89
CA ALA A 28 5.13 -8.47 0.81
C ALA A 28 4.64 -7.03 0.74
N LEU A 29 4.39 -6.39 1.90
CA LEU A 29 4.01 -4.96 1.95
C LEU A 29 5.08 -4.05 1.32
N LEU A 30 6.36 -4.27 1.62
CA LEU A 30 7.44 -3.45 1.09
C LEU A 30 7.61 -3.61 -0.42
N ASP A 31 7.52 -4.85 -0.91
CA ASP A 31 7.56 -5.15 -2.34
C ASP A 31 6.36 -4.55 -3.09
N TRP A 32 5.15 -4.73 -2.55
CA TRP A 32 3.93 -4.15 -3.08
C TRP A 32 3.98 -2.62 -3.14
N LEU A 33 4.43 -1.95 -2.07
CA LEU A 33 4.61 -0.50 -2.05
C LEU A 33 5.61 -0.03 -3.10
N ASN A 34 6.73 -0.74 -3.23
CA ASN A 34 7.75 -0.41 -4.21
C ASN A 34 7.17 -0.46 -5.65
N GLN A 35 6.44 -1.53 -5.98
CA GLN A 35 5.81 -1.67 -7.29
C GLN A 35 4.71 -0.62 -7.54
N LEU A 36 3.86 -0.36 -6.55
CA LEU A 36 2.76 0.59 -6.69
C LEU A 36 3.25 2.03 -6.82
N ILE A 37 4.26 2.42 -6.05
CA ILE A 37 4.86 3.76 -6.12
C ILE A 37 5.54 3.96 -7.47
N ASP A 38 6.28 2.97 -7.98
CA ASP A 38 6.89 3.03 -9.30
C ASP A 38 5.82 3.22 -10.40
N ARG A 39 4.73 2.44 -10.33
CA ARG A 39 3.59 2.58 -11.24
C ARG A 39 2.93 3.97 -11.18
N LEU A 40 2.72 4.51 -9.99
CA LEU A 40 2.13 5.84 -9.80
C LEU A 40 3.06 6.95 -10.29
N ALA A 41 4.38 6.77 -10.12
CA ALA A 41 5.39 7.69 -10.64
C ALA A 41 5.39 7.70 -12.18
N LEU A 42 5.32 6.53 -12.82
CA LEU A 42 5.21 6.41 -14.28
C LEU A 42 3.94 7.10 -14.83
N LEU A 43 2.85 7.05 -14.06
CA LEU A 43 1.59 7.73 -14.38
C LEU A 43 1.59 9.21 -14.02
N GLN A 44 2.69 9.75 -13.48
CA GLN A 44 2.82 11.13 -13.03
C GLN A 44 1.72 11.56 -12.04
N VAL A 45 1.27 10.62 -11.20
CA VAL A 45 0.24 10.90 -10.19
C VAL A 45 0.83 11.85 -9.15
N PRO A 46 0.15 12.97 -8.83
CA PRO A 46 0.64 13.91 -7.83
C PRO A 46 0.68 13.23 -6.45
N GLY A 47 1.72 13.55 -5.67
CA GLY A 47 2.03 12.82 -4.43
C GLY A 47 0.88 12.71 -3.43
N HIS A 48 0.04 13.74 -3.28
CA HIS A 48 -1.12 13.66 -2.38
C HIS A 48 -2.15 12.62 -2.87
N ALA A 49 -2.48 12.63 -4.17
CA ALA A 49 -3.41 11.65 -4.74
C ALA A 49 -2.83 10.23 -4.72
N ALA A 50 -1.52 10.09 -4.91
CA ALA A 50 -0.84 8.81 -4.78
C ALA A 50 -0.99 8.22 -3.37
N MET A 51 -0.89 9.05 -2.32
CA MET A 51 -1.05 8.60 -0.93
C MET A 51 -2.47 8.10 -0.65
N ASP A 52 -3.50 8.83 -1.08
CA ASP A 52 -4.90 8.41 -0.97
C ASP A 52 -5.19 7.10 -1.72
N MET A 53 -4.62 6.96 -2.92
CA MET A 53 -4.75 5.74 -3.73
C MET A 53 -4.09 4.54 -3.04
N ILE A 54 -2.88 4.72 -2.48
CA ILE A 54 -2.16 3.66 -1.78
C ILE A 54 -2.95 3.20 -0.55
N SER A 55 -3.49 4.11 0.27
CA SER A 55 -4.31 3.73 1.43
C SER A 55 -5.56 2.95 1.02
N SER A 56 -6.24 3.36 -0.05
CA SER A 56 -7.43 2.67 -0.56
C SER A 56 -7.10 1.28 -1.11
N GLU A 57 -6.04 1.17 -1.92
CA GLU A 57 -5.58 -0.11 -2.45
C GLU A 57 -5.05 -1.04 -1.35
N TYR A 58 -4.41 -0.51 -0.31
CA TYR A 58 -3.94 -1.29 0.83
C TYR A 58 -5.10 -1.97 1.56
N LEU A 59 -6.18 -1.23 1.82
CA LEU A 59 -7.39 -1.80 2.44
C LEU A 59 -8.03 -2.86 1.55
N ARG A 60 -8.19 -2.60 0.25
CA ARG A 60 -8.74 -3.60 -0.68
C ARG A 60 -7.90 -4.86 -0.69
N TRP A 61 -6.58 -4.71 -0.81
CA TRP A 61 -5.64 -5.82 -0.80
C TRP A 61 -5.73 -6.64 0.49
N GLN A 62 -5.89 -5.99 1.64
CA GLN A 62 -6.11 -6.70 2.91
C GLN A 62 -7.46 -7.43 2.97
N CYS A 63 -8.54 -6.87 2.42
CA CYS A 63 -9.82 -7.56 2.31
C CYS A 63 -9.73 -8.81 1.43
N GLU A 64 -9.03 -8.72 0.29
CA GLU A 64 -8.75 -9.85 -0.59
C GLU A 64 -7.99 -10.97 0.17
N ALA A 65 -7.06 -10.60 1.05
CA ALA A 65 -6.34 -11.55 1.92
C ALA A 65 -7.25 -12.33 2.87
N LEU A 66 -8.36 -11.71 3.29
CA LEU A 66 -9.37 -12.32 4.16
C LEU A 66 -10.42 -13.11 3.38
N GLY A 67 -10.34 -13.12 2.05
CA GLY A 67 -11.39 -13.67 1.19
C GLY A 67 -12.69 -12.85 1.23
N LEU A 68 -12.60 -11.59 1.68
CA LEU A 68 -13.71 -10.64 1.64
C LEU A 68 -13.65 -9.95 0.29
N ASP A 69 -14.43 -10.46 -0.66
CA ASP A 69 -14.61 -9.78 -1.93
C ASP A 69 -15.58 -8.60 -1.73
N PRO A 70 -15.21 -7.36 -2.08
CA PRO A 70 -16.10 -6.21 -1.93
C PRO A 70 -17.32 -6.24 -2.88
N ASP A 71 -17.38 -7.18 -3.83
CA ASP A 71 -18.48 -7.43 -4.77
C ASP A 71 -19.45 -8.53 -4.28
N ASP A 72 -19.14 -9.26 -3.20
CA ASP A 72 -20.00 -10.33 -2.62
C ASP A 72 -21.23 -9.80 -1.84
N GLY A 73 -21.53 -8.50 -1.99
CA GLY A 73 -22.64 -7.81 -1.34
C GLY A 73 -23.59 -7.16 -2.34
N ALA A 74 -24.16 -7.94 -3.27
CA ALA A 74 -25.25 -7.54 -4.16
C ALA A 74 -26.61 -8.11 -3.71
#